data_AF-A0A954EC39-F1
#
_entry.id   AF-A0A954EC39-F1
#
_cell.length_a   1.000
_cell.length_b   1.000
_cell.length_c   1.000
_cell.angle_alpha   90.00
_cell.angle_beta   90.00
_cell.angle_gamma   90.00
#
_symmetry.space_group_name_H-M   'P 1'
#
loop_
_entity.id
_entity.type
_entity.pdbx_description
1 polymer ?
#
loop_
_entity_poly.entity_id
_entity_poly.type
_entity_poly.pdbx_seq_one_letter_code
_entity_poly.pdbx_strand_id
1 'polypeptide(L)'
;MKQFLYIPIALLGLGLASFSVQADPVRNLNDLRAQMTQQGKPALVIVGAEWCVYCRELAQEMATVPELQPLQRQFAILKIDVDSPVWELAKKELDFGITGVPALYVFRADGKNLYANGGKPADMQAFLKNQLDKAGTILTTEQARDLSRDLSKIQGLLRKNDLMGALAIAQAHKIEKSYAQPALAMQEVQTQLNELAVTRVTELGTKLQENPTDPALVIELIQFRDASTESRDLLAKINPVIETYVALEPQQVLFSQAEQLLKADQLRVERKRSEAMDIYKELIERHPDSAIAALAKERMGIRESASATEPIPAKVSKGDEKKAAAYLRLAQQLLELQSPKASEYLQKTIDAAPESEAADEARKLLK
;
A
#
# COMPACT_ATOMS: atom_id res chain seq x y z
N MET A 1 -2.15 82.46 10.49
CA MET A 1 -3.21 82.38 9.46
C MET A 1 -2.63 81.90 8.15
N LYS A 2 -2.77 80.61 7.84
CA LYS A 2 -3.13 80.05 6.52
C LYS A 2 -3.05 78.53 6.65
N GLN A 3 -4.25 77.96 6.62
CA GLN A 3 -4.60 76.56 6.77
C GLN A 3 -4.46 75.92 5.40
N PHE A 4 -3.53 74.99 5.22
CA PHE A 4 -3.48 74.14 4.03
C PHE A 4 -3.85 72.72 4.42
N LEU A 5 -5.04 72.36 4.00
CA LEU A 5 -5.65 71.04 3.99
C LEU A 5 -4.83 70.14 3.06
N TYR A 6 -4.19 69.10 3.59
CA TYR A 6 -3.62 68.01 2.80
C TYR A 6 -4.08 66.66 3.36
N ILE A 7 -4.88 65.98 2.55
CA ILE A 7 -5.35 64.61 2.73
C ILE A 7 -4.22 63.67 2.32
N PRO A 8 -3.70 62.79 3.19
CA PRO A 8 -2.90 61.67 2.74
C PRO A 8 -3.83 60.51 2.36
N ILE A 9 -3.84 60.24 1.05
CA ILE A 9 -4.42 59.08 0.39
C ILE A 9 -3.89 57.80 1.03
N ALA A 10 -4.80 56.88 1.31
CA ALA A 10 -4.51 55.53 1.78
C ALA A 10 -3.59 54.80 0.77
N LEU A 11 -2.33 54.61 1.14
CA LEU A 11 -1.46 53.61 0.51
C LEU A 11 -1.91 52.24 1.01
N LEU A 12 -2.73 51.57 0.18
CA LEU A 12 -2.86 50.12 0.21
C LEU A 12 -1.44 49.54 0.13
N GLY A 13 -0.98 48.97 1.24
CA GLY A 13 0.18 48.10 1.24
C GLY A 13 -0.12 46.90 0.35
N LEU A 14 0.35 46.95 -0.89
CA LEU A 14 0.49 45.79 -1.75
C LEU A 14 1.34 44.78 -0.97
N GLY A 15 0.70 43.70 -0.54
CA GLY A 15 1.40 42.55 0.02
C GLY A 15 2.43 42.07 -0.99
N LEU A 16 3.71 42.08 -0.59
CA LEU A 16 4.71 41.23 -1.21
C LEU A 16 4.27 39.79 -0.98
N ALA A 17 3.57 39.23 -1.98
CA ALA A 17 3.38 37.80 -2.06
C ALA A 17 4.77 37.18 -2.26
N SER A 18 5.37 36.73 -1.16
CA SER A 18 6.47 35.78 -1.20
C SER A 18 5.95 34.53 -1.90
N PHE A 19 6.23 34.39 -3.18
CA PHE A 19 6.09 33.13 -3.88
C PHE A 19 7.22 32.20 -3.41
N SER A 20 6.96 31.48 -2.33
CA SER A 20 7.72 30.28 -1.98
C SER A 20 7.39 29.22 -3.04
N VAL A 21 8.25 29.08 -4.04
CA VAL A 21 8.28 27.85 -4.85
C VAL A 21 8.82 26.76 -3.94
N GLN A 22 7.92 26.07 -3.24
CA GLN A 22 8.24 24.89 -2.45
C GLN A 22 8.48 23.70 -3.40
N ALA A 23 9.72 23.57 -3.86
CA ALA A 23 10.33 22.32 -4.24
C ALA A 23 11.81 22.46 -3.88
N ASP A 24 12.28 21.71 -2.88
CA ASP A 24 13.65 21.84 -2.40
C ASP A 24 14.64 21.47 -3.51
N PRO A 25 15.56 22.37 -3.90
CA PRO A 25 16.62 22.01 -4.83
C PRO A 25 17.47 20.89 -4.21
N VAL A 26 17.73 19.84 -4.99
CA VAL A 26 18.54 18.70 -4.58
C VAL A 26 19.96 19.18 -4.28
N ARG A 27 20.46 18.92 -3.07
CA ARG A 27 21.77 19.44 -2.61
C ARG A 27 22.94 18.49 -2.86
N ASN A 28 22.67 17.18 -2.96
CA ASN A 28 23.68 16.15 -3.14
C ASN A 28 23.12 14.90 -3.84
N LEU A 29 24.00 13.96 -4.18
CA LEU A 29 23.64 12.71 -4.87
C LEU A 29 22.71 11.80 -4.06
N ASN A 30 22.76 11.83 -2.73
CA ASN A 30 21.88 11.01 -1.89
C ASN A 30 20.45 11.55 -1.93
N ASP A 31 20.28 12.86 -1.81
CA ASP A 31 18.98 13.52 -1.96
C ASP A 31 18.42 13.29 -3.37
N LEU A 32 19.28 13.31 -4.39
CA LEU A 32 18.90 13.00 -5.77
C LEU A 32 18.33 11.58 -5.87
N ARG A 33 19.11 10.59 -5.41
CA ARG A 33 18.70 9.18 -5.41
C ARG A 33 17.43 8.96 -4.60
N ALA A 34 17.29 9.62 -3.45
CA ALA A 34 16.09 9.54 -2.64
C ALA A 34 14.86 10.05 -3.39
N GLN A 35 14.95 11.23 -4.03
CA GLN A 35 13.84 11.77 -4.83
C GLN A 35 13.51 10.90 -6.05
N MET A 36 14.52 10.36 -6.73
CA MET A 36 14.34 9.45 -7.85
C MET A 36 13.61 8.18 -7.43
N THR A 37 14.14 7.50 -6.42
CA THR A 37 13.68 6.16 -6.03
C THR A 37 12.34 6.21 -5.29
N GLN A 38 12.13 7.19 -4.40
CA GLN A 38 10.92 7.26 -3.58
C GLN A 38 9.72 7.83 -4.35
N GLN A 39 9.92 8.89 -5.14
CA GLN A 39 8.81 9.61 -5.79
C GLN A 39 8.63 9.25 -7.26
N GLY A 40 9.54 8.47 -7.85
CA GLY A 40 9.47 8.15 -9.28
C GLY A 40 9.85 9.31 -10.20
N LYS A 41 10.46 10.38 -9.66
CA LYS A 41 10.90 11.51 -10.47
C LYS A 41 12.14 11.14 -11.26
N PRO A 42 12.22 11.42 -12.58
CA PRO A 42 13.50 11.36 -13.27
C PRO A 42 14.46 12.41 -12.70
N ALA A 43 15.76 12.12 -12.73
CA ALA A 43 16.79 13.09 -12.44
C ALA A 43 17.25 13.82 -13.69
N LEU A 44 17.41 15.13 -13.59
CA LEU A 44 18.12 15.96 -14.57
C LEU A 44 19.43 16.43 -13.90
N VAL A 45 20.55 15.89 -14.35
CA VAL A 45 21.87 16.31 -13.86
C VAL A 45 22.50 17.25 -14.88
N ILE A 46 22.86 18.45 -14.40
CA ILE A 46 23.47 19.51 -15.21
C ILE A 46 24.90 19.70 -14.73
N VAL A 47 25.86 19.36 -15.57
CA VAL A 47 27.28 19.50 -15.28
C VAL A 47 27.78 20.77 -15.98
N GLY A 48 28.43 21.66 -15.24
CA GLY A 48 28.82 22.97 -15.74
C GLY A 48 29.93 23.61 -14.94
N ALA A 49 30.18 24.88 -15.23
CA ALA A 49 31.12 25.73 -14.50
C ALA A 49 30.68 27.20 -14.60
N GLU A 50 31.09 28.04 -13.64
CA GLU A 50 30.75 29.46 -13.64
C GLU A 50 31.44 30.24 -14.78
N TRP A 51 32.64 29.83 -15.18
CA TRP A 51 33.37 30.46 -16.30
C TRP A 51 32.74 30.17 -17.67
N CYS A 52 31.91 29.13 -17.77
CA CYS A 52 31.32 28.66 -19.02
C CYS A 52 30.12 29.51 -19.44
N VAL A 53 30.24 30.25 -20.56
CA VAL A 53 29.18 31.12 -21.09
C VAL A 53 27.89 30.35 -21.36
N TYR A 54 27.97 29.23 -22.07
CA TYR A 54 26.82 28.38 -22.41
C TYR A 54 26.12 27.78 -21.18
N CYS A 55 26.87 27.56 -20.09
CA CYS A 55 26.33 27.07 -18.83
C CYS A 55 25.47 28.14 -18.16
N ARG A 56 25.93 29.40 -18.17
CA ARG A 56 25.15 30.54 -17.65
C ARG A 56 23.91 30.81 -18.50
N GLU A 57 24.01 30.71 -19.82
CA GLU A 57 22.85 30.83 -20.72
C GLU A 57 21.77 29.79 -20.42
N LEU A 58 22.15 28.51 -20.29
CA LEU A 58 21.23 27.44 -19.90
C LEU A 58 20.60 27.70 -18.52
N ALA A 59 21.40 28.12 -17.54
CA ALA A 59 20.90 28.41 -16.20
C ALA A 59 19.89 29.58 -16.19
N GLN A 60 20.16 30.62 -16.99
CA GLN A 60 19.26 31.74 -17.17
C GLN A 60 17.96 31.31 -17.85
N GLU A 61 18.04 30.57 -18.96
CA GLU A 61 16.87 30.05 -19.67
C GLU A 61 15.95 29.23 -18.73
N MET A 62 16.53 28.29 -17.98
CA MET A 62 15.81 27.48 -17.00
C MET A 62 15.15 28.32 -15.90
N ALA A 63 15.77 29.43 -15.48
CA ALA A 63 15.24 30.29 -14.43
C ALA A 63 14.15 31.25 -14.94
N THR A 64 14.32 31.82 -16.13
CA THR A 64 13.49 32.95 -16.59
C THR A 64 12.32 32.55 -17.48
N VAL A 65 12.36 31.39 -18.13
CA VAL A 65 11.29 30.93 -19.04
C VAL A 65 10.16 30.27 -18.23
N PRO A 66 8.96 30.87 -18.13
CA PRO A 66 7.87 30.36 -17.30
C PRO A 66 7.39 28.96 -17.69
N GLU A 67 7.41 28.65 -18.98
CA GLU A 67 6.96 27.37 -19.55
C GLU A 67 7.82 26.19 -19.09
N LEU A 68 9.05 26.42 -18.65
CA LEU A 68 9.94 25.38 -18.13
C LEU A 68 9.67 25.06 -16.66
N GLN A 69 9.10 25.98 -15.88
CA GLN A 69 8.86 25.80 -14.45
C GLN A 69 7.98 24.58 -14.07
N PRO A 70 6.86 24.29 -14.75
CA PRO A 70 6.09 23.08 -14.46
C PRO A 70 6.81 21.78 -14.88
N LEU A 71 7.67 21.84 -15.92
CA LEU A 71 8.45 20.69 -16.36
C LEU A 71 9.59 20.41 -15.38
N GLN A 72 10.30 21.44 -14.94
CA GLN A 72 11.40 21.34 -13.97
C GLN A 72 10.97 20.70 -12.65
N ARG A 73 9.78 21.03 -12.13
CA ARG A 73 9.26 20.47 -10.88
C ARG A 73 9.02 18.95 -10.91
N GLN A 74 8.95 18.38 -12.11
CA GLN A 74 8.82 16.94 -12.33
C GLN A 74 10.17 16.22 -12.34
N PHE A 75 11.28 16.95 -12.47
CA PHE A 75 12.63 16.40 -12.33
C PHE A 75 13.18 16.62 -10.91
N ALA A 76 14.00 15.67 -10.47
CA ALA A 76 14.97 15.92 -9.40
C ALA A 76 16.22 16.53 -10.06
N ILE A 77 16.44 17.83 -9.88
CA ILE A 77 17.51 18.56 -10.59
C ILE A 77 18.74 18.67 -9.70
N LEU A 78 19.89 18.17 -10.19
CA LEU A 78 21.19 18.33 -9.55
C LEU A 78 22.13 19.09 -10.48
N LYS A 79 22.80 20.13 -9.95
CA LYS A 79 23.86 20.84 -10.65
C LYS A 79 25.21 20.42 -10.09
N ILE A 80 26.15 20.09 -10.97
CA ILE A 80 27.50 19.64 -10.60
C ILE A 80 28.49 20.60 -11.24
N ASP A 81 29.28 21.26 -10.39
CA ASP A 81 30.38 22.10 -10.83
C ASP A 81 31.63 21.24 -11.06
N VAL A 82 32.22 21.33 -12.24
CA VAL A 82 33.45 20.60 -12.60
C VAL A 82 34.67 21.05 -11.80
N ASP A 83 34.64 22.27 -11.23
CA ASP A 83 35.70 22.79 -10.37
C ASP A 83 35.50 22.40 -8.90
N SER A 84 34.39 21.71 -8.57
CA SER A 84 34.09 21.26 -7.21
C SER A 84 34.74 19.92 -6.87
N PRO A 85 35.06 19.65 -5.59
CA PRO A 85 35.54 18.33 -5.14
C PRO A 85 34.57 17.17 -5.42
N VAL A 86 33.28 17.47 -5.65
CA VAL A 86 32.25 16.48 -5.97
C VAL A 86 32.42 15.93 -7.39
N TRP A 87 33.13 16.65 -8.27
CA TRP A 87 33.31 16.27 -9.67
C TRP A 87 33.96 14.90 -9.86
N GLU A 88 34.99 14.57 -9.08
CA GLU A 88 35.66 13.27 -9.16
C GLU A 88 34.75 12.10 -8.78
N LEU A 89 33.82 12.33 -7.85
CA LEU A 89 32.80 11.34 -7.48
C LEU A 89 31.75 11.24 -8.59
N ALA A 90 31.28 12.38 -9.11
CA ALA A 90 30.29 12.44 -10.16
C ALA A 90 30.76 11.75 -11.45
N LYS A 91 32.03 11.91 -11.83
CA LYS A 91 32.59 11.23 -13.01
C LYS A 91 32.51 9.72 -12.93
N LYS A 92 32.77 9.16 -11.74
CA LYS A 92 32.70 7.71 -11.49
C LYS A 92 31.26 7.20 -11.52
N GLU A 93 30.33 7.95 -10.93
CA GLU A 93 28.91 7.57 -10.81
C GLU A 93 28.13 7.72 -12.11
N LEU A 94 28.50 8.69 -12.96
CA LEU A 94 27.78 9.03 -14.19
C LEU A 94 28.37 8.39 -15.45
N ASP A 95 29.43 7.58 -15.30
CA ASP A 95 30.23 6.99 -16.40
C ASP A 95 30.57 8.03 -17.48
N PHE A 96 31.30 9.07 -17.07
CA PHE A 96 31.47 10.29 -17.85
C PHE A 96 32.32 10.07 -19.11
N GLY A 97 31.68 9.88 -20.26
CA GLY A 97 32.34 9.85 -21.58
C GLY A 97 32.35 11.18 -22.34
N ILE A 98 31.72 12.23 -21.80
CA ILE A 98 31.47 13.49 -22.53
C ILE A 98 32.55 14.51 -22.24
N THR A 99 33.20 15.01 -23.28
CA THR A 99 34.20 16.08 -23.21
C THR A 99 33.55 17.44 -23.50
N GLY A 100 33.15 18.18 -22.46
CA GLY A 100 32.67 19.56 -22.58
C GLY A 100 31.53 19.92 -21.63
N VAL A 101 31.37 21.22 -21.37
CA VAL A 101 30.29 21.78 -20.54
C VAL A 101 29.50 22.86 -21.30
N PRO A 102 28.18 23.01 -21.05
CA PRO A 102 27.38 22.20 -20.13
C PRO A 102 27.20 20.77 -20.65
N ALA A 103 27.08 19.79 -19.77
CA ALA A 103 26.67 18.43 -20.12
C ALA A 103 25.39 18.07 -19.36
N LEU A 104 24.46 17.43 -20.05
CA LEU A 104 23.16 17.07 -19.51
C LEU A 104 23.01 15.56 -19.46
N TYR A 105 22.55 15.08 -18.31
CA TYR A 105 22.18 13.70 -18.09
C TYR A 105 20.75 13.61 -17.60
N VAL A 106 20.03 12.60 -18.10
CA VAL A 106 18.71 12.26 -17.61
C VAL A 106 18.70 10.82 -17.17
N PHE A 107 18.34 10.60 -15.91
CA PHE A 107 18.14 9.27 -15.38
C PHE A 107 16.68 9.08 -15.03
N ARG A 108 16.14 7.92 -15.37
CA ARG A 108 14.83 7.50 -14.91
C ARG A 108 14.90 7.15 -13.41
N ALA A 109 13.75 7.07 -12.76
CA ALA A 109 13.64 6.79 -11.33
C ALA A 109 14.31 5.47 -10.87
N ASP A 110 14.44 4.50 -11.76
CA ASP A 110 15.13 3.22 -11.55
C ASP A 110 16.64 3.28 -11.83
N GLY A 111 17.18 4.45 -12.15
CA GLY A 111 18.59 4.68 -12.46
C GLY A 111 18.96 4.47 -13.93
N LYS A 112 18.02 4.08 -14.80
CA LYS A 112 18.32 3.92 -16.23
C LYS A 112 18.70 5.27 -16.86
N ASN A 113 19.85 5.33 -17.51
CA ASN A 113 20.26 6.49 -18.30
C ASN A 113 19.36 6.61 -19.55
N LEU A 114 18.62 7.71 -19.66
CA LEU A 114 17.75 8.05 -20.79
C LEU A 114 18.43 8.99 -21.79
N TYR A 115 19.39 9.78 -21.31
CA TYR A 115 20.08 10.79 -22.10
C TYR A 115 21.41 11.14 -21.47
N ALA A 116 22.45 11.25 -22.30
CA ALA A 116 23.73 11.83 -21.95
C ALA A 116 24.27 12.55 -23.18
N ASN A 117 24.41 13.88 -23.14
CA ASN A 117 25.06 14.63 -24.20
C ASN A 117 25.67 15.95 -23.69
N GLY A 118 26.68 16.43 -24.42
CA GLY A 118 27.28 17.75 -24.22
C GLY A 118 26.50 18.83 -24.97
N GLY A 119 26.59 20.05 -24.46
CA GLY A 119 25.96 21.25 -25.01
C GLY A 119 24.55 21.51 -24.47
N LYS A 120 24.09 22.74 -24.72
CA LYS A 120 22.73 23.17 -24.43
C LYS A 120 21.77 22.67 -25.51
N PRO A 121 20.62 22.05 -25.17
CA PRO A 121 19.58 21.75 -26.15
C PRO A 121 19.12 23.04 -26.85
N ALA A 122 18.85 22.93 -28.15
CA ALA A 122 18.36 24.06 -28.95
C ALA A 122 16.96 24.51 -28.48
N ASP A 123 16.08 23.55 -28.19
CA ASP A 123 14.76 23.76 -27.59
C ASP A 123 14.69 23.01 -26.25
N MET A 124 14.82 23.75 -25.16
CA MET A 124 14.82 23.17 -23.82
C MET A 124 13.44 22.64 -23.41
N GLN A 125 12.34 23.24 -23.90
CA GLN A 125 11.00 22.80 -23.56
C GLN A 125 10.67 21.46 -24.22
N ALA A 126 10.95 21.32 -25.51
CA ALA A 126 10.77 20.07 -26.24
C ALA A 126 11.68 18.96 -25.68
N PHE A 127 12.91 19.31 -25.32
CA PHE A 127 13.82 18.40 -24.64
C PHE A 127 13.19 17.86 -23.35
N LEU A 128 12.82 18.71 -22.40
CA LEU A 128 12.27 18.27 -21.11
C LEU A 128 11.01 17.40 -21.28
N LYS A 129 10.09 17.76 -22.19
CA LYS A 129 8.88 16.96 -22.48
C LYS A 129 9.24 15.55 -22.96
N ASN A 130 10.11 15.43 -23.96
CA ASN A 130 10.55 14.13 -24.50
C ASN A 130 11.21 13.26 -23.42
N GLN A 131 11.94 13.87 -22.49
CA GLN A 131 12.57 13.14 -21.39
C GLN A 131 11.56 12.68 -20.33
N LEU A 132 10.53 13.48 -20.03
CA LEU A 132 9.42 13.06 -19.16
C LEU A 132 8.63 11.90 -19.78
N ASP A 133 8.34 11.96 -21.07
CA ASP A 133 7.62 10.89 -21.79
C ASP A 133 8.37 9.55 -21.71
N LYS A 134 9.70 9.58 -21.82
CA LYS A 134 10.57 8.40 -21.66
C LYS A 134 10.72 7.94 -20.21
N ALA A 135 10.63 8.87 -19.26
CA ALA A 135 10.74 8.59 -17.83
C ALA A 135 9.49 7.89 -17.27
N GLY A 136 8.36 7.97 -17.95
CA GLY A 136 7.12 7.31 -17.56
C GLY A 136 6.34 8.07 -16.50
N THR A 137 5.42 7.38 -15.83
CA THR A 137 4.49 7.98 -14.86
C THR A 137 5.20 8.31 -13.56
N ILE A 138 5.20 9.59 -13.20
CA ILE A 138 5.71 10.12 -11.93
C ILE A 138 4.62 10.00 -10.87
N LEU A 139 4.98 9.47 -9.70
CA LEU A 139 4.05 9.33 -8.58
C LEU A 139 4.02 10.61 -7.74
N THR A 140 2.85 10.91 -7.18
CA THR A 140 2.79 11.87 -6.07
C THR A 140 3.40 11.26 -4.79
N THR A 141 3.78 12.11 -3.85
CA THR A 141 4.28 11.66 -2.54
C THR A 141 3.25 10.80 -1.79
N GLU A 142 1.96 11.08 -1.98
CA GLU A 142 0.87 10.30 -1.41
C GLU A 142 0.79 8.91 -2.06
N GLN A 143 0.77 8.83 -3.39
CA GLN A 143 0.75 7.56 -4.13
C GLN A 143 1.94 6.66 -3.76
N ALA A 144 3.15 7.22 -3.71
CA ALA A 144 4.34 6.48 -3.32
C ALA A 144 4.24 5.94 -1.88
N ARG A 145 3.78 6.77 -0.94
CA ARG A 145 3.59 6.37 0.47
C ARG A 145 2.53 5.27 0.60
N ASP A 146 1.43 5.41 -0.14
CA ASP A 146 0.32 4.47 -0.11
C ASP A 146 0.76 3.09 -0.62
N LEU A 147 1.49 3.05 -1.74
CA LEU A 147 2.09 1.82 -2.25
C LEU A 147 3.04 1.18 -1.23
N SER A 148 3.97 1.93 -0.63
CA SER A 148 4.89 1.39 0.38
C SER A 148 4.17 0.83 1.62
N ARG A 149 3.13 1.52 2.08
CA ARG A 149 2.29 1.07 3.20
C ARG A 149 1.57 -0.23 2.85
N ASP A 150 0.98 -0.30 1.67
CA ASP A 150 0.20 -1.46 1.25
C ASP A 150 1.08 -2.67 0.94
N LEU A 151 2.29 -2.47 0.40
CA LEU A 151 3.33 -3.50 0.32
C LEU A 151 3.64 -4.11 1.71
N SER A 152 3.76 -3.27 2.73
CA SER A 152 4.00 -3.74 4.10
C SER A 152 2.81 -4.53 4.66
N LYS A 153 1.58 -4.11 4.34
CA LYS A 153 0.36 -4.86 4.70
C LYS A 153 0.30 -6.21 4.00
N ILE A 154 0.57 -6.26 2.69
CA ILE A 154 0.62 -7.49 1.91
C ILE A 154 1.59 -8.49 2.54
N GLN A 155 2.82 -8.05 2.86
CA GLN A 155 3.78 -8.91 3.56
C GLN A 155 3.24 -9.43 4.90
N GLY A 156 2.53 -8.60 5.66
CA GLY A 156 1.88 -8.99 6.91
C GLY A 156 0.77 -10.04 6.73
N LEU A 157 -0.01 -9.93 5.66
CA LEU A 157 -1.07 -10.89 5.30
C LEU A 157 -0.47 -12.22 4.85
N LEU A 158 0.57 -12.18 4.01
CA LEU A 158 1.27 -13.39 3.57
C LEU A 158 1.89 -14.17 4.74
N ARG A 159 2.46 -13.48 5.74
CA ARG A 159 2.95 -14.14 6.98
C ARG A 159 1.85 -14.82 7.79
N LYS A 160 0.60 -14.38 7.64
CA LYS A 160 -0.59 -14.96 8.27
C LYS A 160 -1.28 -15.99 7.36
N ASN A 161 -0.67 -16.34 6.23
CA ASN A 161 -1.24 -17.23 5.21
C ASN A 161 -2.56 -16.68 4.60
N ASP A 162 -2.73 -15.35 4.59
CA ASP A 162 -3.89 -14.69 3.98
C ASP A 162 -3.54 -14.21 2.56
N LEU A 163 -3.52 -15.15 1.63
CA LEU A 163 -3.27 -14.88 0.21
C LEU A 163 -4.39 -14.04 -0.41
N MET A 164 -5.64 -14.26 0.03
CA MET A 164 -6.82 -13.59 -0.50
C MET A 164 -6.83 -12.08 -0.20
N GLY A 165 -6.54 -11.72 1.05
CA GLY A 165 -6.40 -10.32 1.44
C GLY A 165 -5.20 -9.65 0.78
N ALA A 166 -4.08 -10.38 0.62
CA ALA A 166 -2.90 -9.89 -0.09
C ALA A 166 -3.23 -9.57 -1.56
N LEU A 167 -3.93 -10.49 -2.24
CA LEU A 167 -4.34 -10.32 -3.62
C LEU A 167 -5.30 -9.13 -3.77
N ALA A 168 -6.32 -9.01 -2.91
CA ALA A 168 -7.28 -7.92 -2.96
C ALA A 168 -6.61 -6.53 -2.84
N ILE A 169 -5.63 -6.38 -1.94
CA ILE A 169 -4.86 -5.13 -1.82
C ILE A 169 -4.02 -4.89 -3.06
N ALA A 170 -3.31 -5.92 -3.55
CA ALA A 170 -2.43 -5.78 -4.70
C ALA A 170 -3.20 -5.39 -5.97
N GLN A 171 -4.33 -6.04 -6.26
CA GLN A 171 -5.10 -5.80 -7.49
C GLN A 171 -5.83 -4.44 -7.51
N ALA A 172 -6.05 -3.82 -6.35
CA ALA A 172 -6.65 -2.47 -6.30
C ALA A 172 -5.74 -1.38 -6.92
N HIS A 173 -4.43 -1.65 -7.03
CA HIS A 173 -3.45 -0.70 -7.56
C HIS A 173 -3.26 -0.84 -9.07
N LYS A 174 -3.61 0.21 -9.82
CA LYS A 174 -3.38 0.32 -11.28
C LYS A 174 -2.11 1.13 -11.54
N ILE A 175 -1.00 0.43 -11.75
CA ILE A 175 0.33 1.03 -11.92
C ILE A 175 0.77 0.91 -13.37
N GLU A 176 0.67 2.00 -14.11
CA GLU A 176 1.07 2.04 -15.51
C GLU A 176 2.36 2.83 -15.70
N LYS A 177 3.35 2.19 -16.35
CA LYS A 177 4.59 2.82 -16.83
C LYS A 177 5.33 3.66 -15.79
N SER A 178 5.22 3.33 -14.50
CA SER A 178 5.98 4.00 -13.44
C SER A 178 7.24 3.21 -13.11
N TYR A 179 8.33 3.93 -12.85
CA TYR A 179 9.63 3.36 -12.52
C TYR A 179 10.08 3.75 -11.10
N ALA A 180 9.17 4.28 -10.29
CA ALA A 180 9.41 4.48 -8.87
C ALA A 180 9.66 3.14 -8.19
N GLN A 181 10.56 3.07 -7.21
CA GLN A 181 10.80 1.84 -6.45
C GLN A 181 9.52 1.23 -5.84
N PRO A 182 8.62 1.98 -5.19
CA PRO A 182 7.38 1.39 -4.66
C PRO A 182 6.44 0.86 -5.76
N ALA A 183 6.46 1.46 -6.95
CA ALA A 183 5.69 0.98 -8.09
C ALA A 183 6.25 -0.34 -8.63
N LEU A 184 7.56 -0.40 -8.87
CA LEU A 184 8.24 -1.61 -9.34
C LEU A 184 8.08 -2.76 -8.34
N ALA A 185 8.24 -2.48 -7.04
CA ALA A 185 8.03 -3.47 -5.99
C ALA A 185 6.58 -3.99 -5.95
N MET A 186 5.57 -3.13 -6.15
CA MET A 186 4.18 -3.56 -6.23
C MET A 186 3.89 -4.40 -7.47
N GLN A 187 4.44 -4.03 -8.63
CA GLN A 187 4.28 -4.82 -9.87
C GLN A 187 4.91 -6.22 -9.73
N GLU A 188 6.07 -6.32 -9.09
CA GLU A 188 6.71 -7.59 -8.79
C GLU A 188 5.82 -8.43 -7.85
N VAL A 189 5.32 -7.84 -6.77
CA VAL A 189 4.41 -8.52 -5.83
C VAL A 189 3.12 -8.95 -6.52
N GLN A 190 2.52 -8.13 -7.38
CA GLN A 190 1.35 -8.49 -8.18
C GLN A 190 1.64 -9.71 -9.05
N THR A 191 2.81 -9.76 -9.70
CA THR A 191 3.22 -10.89 -10.54
C THR A 191 3.33 -12.17 -9.71
N GLN A 192 4.04 -12.13 -8.58
CA GLN A 192 4.20 -13.28 -7.68
C GLN A 192 2.86 -13.76 -7.11
N LEU A 193 1.99 -12.84 -6.67
CA LEU A 193 0.66 -13.18 -6.15
C LEU A 193 -0.23 -13.79 -7.22
N ASN A 194 -0.17 -13.29 -8.47
CA ASN A 194 -0.91 -13.85 -9.59
C ASN A 194 -0.49 -15.30 -9.88
N GLU A 195 0.82 -15.57 -9.88
CA GLU A 195 1.35 -16.92 -10.07
C GLU A 195 0.89 -17.87 -8.96
N LEU A 196 1.03 -17.45 -7.70
CA LEU A 196 0.57 -18.22 -6.54
C LEU A 196 -0.94 -18.50 -6.59
N ALA A 197 -1.75 -17.49 -6.95
CA ALA A 197 -3.20 -17.64 -7.07
C ALA A 197 -3.57 -18.65 -8.16
N VAL A 198 -2.92 -18.59 -9.33
CA VAL A 198 -3.15 -19.55 -10.43
C VAL A 198 -2.77 -20.97 -10.02
N THR A 199 -1.62 -21.16 -9.36
CA THR A 199 -1.21 -22.47 -8.84
C THR A 199 -2.26 -22.99 -7.87
N ARG A 200 -2.67 -22.17 -6.90
CA ARG A 200 -3.64 -22.57 -5.88
C ARG A 200 -5.02 -22.90 -6.47
N VAL A 201 -5.51 -22.10 -7.41
CA VAL A 201 -6.78 -22.36 -8.11
C VAL A 201 -6.70 -23.65 -8.93
N THR A 202 -5.57 -23.94 -9.56
CA THR A 202 -5.36 -25.20 -10.28
C THR A 202 -5.41 -26.40 -9.32
N GLU A 203 -4.74 -26.31 -8.17
CA GLU A 203 -4.81 -27.34 -7.12
C GLU A 203 -6.24 -27.55 -6.60
N LEU A 204 -6.99 -26.46 -6.39
CA LEU A 204 -8.39 -26.52 -6.00
C LEU A 204 -9.23 -27.24 -7.05
N GLY A 205 -9.00 -26.95 -8.33
CA GLY A 205 -9.63 -27.65 -9.45
C GLY A 205 -9.41 -29.16 -9.40
N THR A 206 -8.17 -29.61 -9.17
CA THR A 206 -7.86 -31.04 -9.02
C THR A 206 -8.55 -31.65 -7.79
N LYS A 207 -8.52 -30.98 -6.64
CA LYS A 207 -9.19 -31.48 -5.43
C LYS A 207 -10.71 -31.54 -5.58
N LEU A 208 -11.30 -30.62 -6.33
CA LEU A 208 -12.73 -30.63 -6.65
C LEU A 208 -13.10 -31.74 -7.64
N GLN A 209 -12.15 -32.29 -8.41
CA GLN A 209 -12.40 -33.51 -9.19
C GLN A 209 -12.50 -34.75 -8.28
N GLU A 210 -11.70 -34.80 -7.21
CA GLU A 210 -11.71 -35.89 -6.23
C GLU A 210 -12.88 -35.79 -5.26
N ASN A 211 -13.19 -34.59 -4.79
CA ASN A 211 -14.27 -34.31 -3.83
C ASN A 211 -15.16 -33.14 -4.32
N PRO A 212 -16.05 -33.39 -5.30
CA PRO A 212 -16.82 -32.34 -5.96
C PRO A 212 -17.87 -31.65 -5.09
N THR A 213 -18.23 -32.23 -3.94
CA THR A 213 -19.25 -31.70 -3.04
C THR A 213 -18.67 -31.03 -1.79
N ASP A 214 -17.35 -30.80 -1.75
CA ASP A 214 -16.70 -30.13 -0.61
C ASP A 214 -17.01 -28.62 -0.60
N PRO A 215 -17.80 -28.12 0.37
CA PRO A 215 -18.17 -26.72 0.41
C PRO A 215 -16.96 -25.80 0.67
N ALA A 216 -15.93 -26.28 1.37
CA ALA A 216 -14.77 -25.45 1.71
C ALA A 216 -13.93 -25.15 0.46
N LEU A 217 -13.73 -26.16 -0.40
CA LEU A 217 -13.01 -25.99 -1.67
C LEU A 217 -13.76 -25.06 -2.63
N VAL A 218 -15.09 -25.17 -2.70
CA VAL A 218 -15.93 -24.29 -3.53
C VAL A 218 -15.90 -22.85 -3.04
N ILE A 219 -16.02 -22.65 -1.73
CA ILE A 219 -15.92 -21.33 -1.11
C ILE A 219 -14.56 -20.70 -1.39
N GLU A 220 -13.47 -21.45 -1.23
CA GLU A 220 -12.12 -20.95 -1.51
C GLU A 220 -11.96 -20.56 -2.99
N LEU A 221 -12.49 -21.37 -3.91
CA LEU A 221 -12.47 -21.07 -5.35
C LEU A 221 -13.23 -19.77 -5.69
N ILE A 222 -14.41 -19.56 -5.10
CA ILE A 222 -15.18 -18.31 -5.26
C ILE A 222 -14.42 -17.12 -4.69
N GLN A 223 -13.82 -17.26 -3.51
CA GLN A 223 -13.01 -16.20 -2.91
C GLN A 223 -11.88 -15.79 -3.86
N PHE A 224 -11.14 -16.75 -4.45
CA PHE A 224 -10.10 -16.48 -5.44
C PHE A 224 -10.59 -15.65 -6.62
N ARG A 225 -11.75 -15.98 -7.18
CA ARG A 225 -12.39 -15.18 -8.23
C ARG A 225 -12.70 -13.76 -7.74
N ASP A 226 -13.32 -13.64 -6.57
CA ASP A 226 -13.81 -12.36 -6.04
C ASP A 226 -12.65 -11.39 -5.70
N ALA A 227 -11.51 -11.89 -5.22
CA ALA A 227 -10.33 -11.04 -5.01
C ALA A 227 -9.55 -10.72 -6.30
N SER A 228 -9.89 -11.37 -7.40
CA SER A 228 -9.23 -11.21 -8.71
C SER A 228 -10.02 -10.32 -9.67
N THR A 229 -11.15 -9.74 -9.25
CA THR A 229 -12.08 -9.00 -10.14
C THR A 229 -11.45 -7.84 -10.89
N GLU A 230 -10.45 -7.17 -10.28
CA GLU A 230 -9.73 -6.05 -10.90
C GLU A 230 -8.66 -6.50 -11.92
N SER A 231 -8.40 -7.81 -12.08
CA SER A 231 -7.37 -8.36 -12.95
C SER A 231 -7.94 -9.26 -14.04
N ARG A 232 -8.08 -8.70 -15.24
CA ARG A 232 -8.58 -9.44 -16.41
C ARG A 232 -7.73 -10.67 -16.73
N ASP A 233 -6.41 -10.54 -16.65
CA ASP A 233 -5.47 -11.61 -16.98
C ASP A 233 -5.54 -12.76 -15.98
N LEU A 234 -5.75 -12.43 -14.69
CA LEU A 234 -5.92 -13.44 -13.66
C LEU A 234 -7.28 -14.14 -13.77
N LEU A 235 -8.36 -13.39 -13.99
CA LEU A 235 -9.70 -13.95 -14.23
C LEU A 235 -9.71 -14.88 -15.45
N ALA A 236 -9.00 -14.55 -16.53
CA ALA A 236 -8.89 -15.41 -17.70
C ALA A 236 -8.25 -16.78 -17.41
N LYS A 237 -7.46 -16.89 -16.33
CA LYS A 237 -6.87 -18.14 -15.86
C LYS A 237 -7.72 -18.86 -14.82
N ILE A 238 -8.46 -18.12 -13.99
CA ILE A 238 -9.32 -18.68 -12.93
C ILE A 238 -10.66 -19.19 -13.50
N ASN A 239 -11.31 -18.42 -14.37
CA ASN A 239 -12.65 -18.72 -14.88
C ASN A 239 -12.75 -20.09 -15.56
N PRO A 240 -11.78 -20.56 -16.38
CA PRO A 240 -11.85 -21.90 -16.97
C PRO A 240 -11.94 -23.03 -15.94
N VAL A 241 -11.30 -22.88 -14.77
CA VAL A 241 -11.38 -23.87 -13.69
C VAL A 241 -12.79 -23.87 -13.07
N ILE A 242 -13.37 -22.68 -12.88
CA ILE A 242 -14.74 -22.51 -12.39
C ILE A 242 -15.74 -23.09 -13.39
N GLU A 243 -15.63 -22.73 -14.67
CA GLU A 243 -16.49 -23.20 -15.75
C GLU A 243 -16.47 -24.73 -15.87
N THR A 244 -15.28 -25.33 -15.73
CA THR A 244 -15.13 -26.80 -15.69
C THR A 244 -15.86 -27.39 -14.48
N TYR A 245 -15.75 -26.77 -13.30
CA TYR A 245 -16.41 -27.24 -12.09
C TYR A 245 -17.93 -27.07 -12.14
N VAL A 246 -18.47 -25.97 -12.67
CA VAL A 246 -19.94 -25.74 -12.69
C VAL A 246 -20.64 -26.37 -13.90
N ALA A 247 -19.92 -27.17 -14.70
CA ALA A 247 -20.49 -27.83 -15.88
C ALA A 247 -21.54 -28.91 -15.54
N LEU A 248 -21.56 -29.42 -14.32
CA LEU A 248 -22.56 -30.37 -13.84
C LEU A 248 -23.59 -29.67 -12.93
N GLU A 249 -24.88 -29.96 -13.14
CA GLU A 249 -26.00 -29.39 -12.38
C GLU A 249 -25.79 -29.40 -10.84
N PRO A 250 -25.38 -30.51 -10.19
CA PRO A 250 -25.17 -30.51 -8.73
C PRO A 250 -24.08 -29.54 -8.26
N GLN A 251 -23.01 -29.39 -9.04
CA GLN A 251 -21.89 -28.50 -8.74
C GLN A 251 -22.29 -27.04 -8.95
N GLN A 252 -23.06 -26.75 -10.00
CA GLN A 252 -23.64 -25.43 -10.24
C GLN A 252 -24.54 -24.98 -9.08
N VAL A 253 -25.39 -25.87 -8.56
CA VAL A 253 -26.24 -25.59 -7.40
C VAL A 253 -25.41 -25.31 -6.15
N LEU A 254 -24.39 -26.14 -5.87
CA LEU A 254 -23.50 -25.94 -4.72
C LEU A 254 -22.73 -24.61 -4.82
N PHE A 255 -22.23 -24.29 -6.00
CA PHE A 255 -21.54 -23.03 -6.27
C PHE A 255 -22.44 -21.82 -6.01
N SER A 256 -23.67 -21.83 -6.54
CA SER A 256 -24.66 -20.77 -6.31
C SER A 256 -25.02 -20.59 -4.83
N GLN A 257 -25.18 -21.69 -4.08
CA GLN A 257 -25.40 -21.62 -2.62
C GLN A 257 -24.20 -20.99 -1.90
N ALA A 258 -22.97 -21.38 -2.27
CA ALA A 258 -21.76 -20.81 -1.70
C ALA A 258 -21.60 -19.31 -1.99
N GLU A 259 -21.99 -18.84 -3.18
CA GLU A 259 -22.01 -17.42 -3.52
C GLU A 259 -22.99 -16.63 -2.63
N GLN A 260 -24.20 -17.17 -2.40
CA GLN A 260 -25.18 -16.56 -1.49
C GLN A 260 -24.65 -16.48 -0.06
N LEU A 261 -23.99 -17.55 0.41
CA LEU A 261 -23.36 -17.58 1.73
C LEU A 261 -22.29 -16.48 1.86
N LEU A 262 -21.40 -16.36 0.88
CA LEU A 262 -20.34 -15.35 0.87
C LEU A 262 -20.88 -13.92 0.78
N LYS A 263 -21.95 -13.71 0.00
CA LYS A 263 -22.66 -12.43 -0.04
C LYS A 263 -23.22 -12.05 1.33
N ALA A 264 -23.81 -13.00 2.06
CA ALA A 264 -24.31 -12.76 3.42
C ALA A 264 -23.16 -12.46 4.41
N ASP A 265 -22.03 -13.17 4.30
CA ASP A 265 -20.83 -12.89 5.08
C ASP A 265 -20.32 -11.45 4.86
N GLN A 266 -20.30 -10.99 3.61
CA GLN A 266 -19.91 -9.62 3.26
C GLN A 266 -20.87 -8.57 3.85
N LEU A 267 -22.19 -8.80 3.78
CA LEU A 267 -23.19 -7.90 4.40
C LEU A 267 -22.98 -7.75 5.91
N ARG A 268 -22.51 -8.80 6.60
CA ARG A 268 -22.16 -8.69 8.02
C ARG A 268 -20.96 -7.79 8.27
N VAL A 269 -19.93 -7.88 7.42
CA VAL A 269 -18.75 -7.01 7.48
C VAL A 269 -19.18 -5.55 7.29
N GLU A 270 -20.15 -5.32 6.39
CA GLU A 270 -20.79 -4.01 6.15
C GLU A 270 -21.78 -3.57 7.25
N ARG A 271 -21.93 -4.34 8.33
CA ARG A 271 -22.86 -4.11 9.45
C ARG A 271 -24.34 -4.20 9.10
N LYS A 272 -24.70 -4.74 7.93
CA LYS A 272 -26.09 -5.01 7.49
C LYS A 272 -26.54 -6.38 8.00
N ARG A 273 -26.63 -6.52 9.34
CA ARG A 273 -26.91 -7.81 9.99
C ARG A 273 -28.27 -8.41 9.60
N SER A 274 -29.32 -7.59 9.49
CA SER A 274 -30.67 -8.09 9.15
C SER A 274 -30.69 -8.75 7.78
N GLU A 275 -30.18 -8.06 6.76
CA GLU A 275 -30.12 -8.56 5.38
C GLU A 275 -29.28 -9.85 5.30
N ALA A 276 -28.16 -9.92 6.01
CA ALA A 276 -27.37 -11.14 6.08
C ALA A 276 -28.13 -12.31 6.73
N MET A 277 -28.89 -12.05 7.81
CA MET A 277 -29.69 -13.09 8.46
C MET A 277 -30.80 -13.61 7.56
N ASP A 278 -31.41 -12.76 6.74
CA ASP A 278 -32.48 -13.15 5.82
C ASP A 278 -31.94 -14.11 4.75
N ILE A 279 -30.75 -13.84 4.20
CA ILE A 279 -30.09 -14.74 3.23
C ILE A 279 -29.74 -16.09 3.87
N TYR A 280 -29.19 -16.11 5.09
CA TYR A 280 -28.89 -17.39 5.75
C TYR A 280 -30.15 -18.22 6.02
N LYS A 281 -31.25 -17.59 6.46
CA LYS A 281 -32.53 -18.28 6.67
C LYS A 281 -33.05 -18.86 5.36
N GLU A 282 -33.03 -18.09 4.28
CA GLU A 282 -33.47 -18.55 2.96
C GLU A 282 -32.65 -19.76 2.48
N LEU A 283 -31.33 -19.75 2.67
CA LEU A 283 -30.45 -20.90 2.37
C LEU A 283 -30.84 -22.15 3.18
N ILE A 284 -31.12 -21.98 4.47
CA ILE A 284 -31.49 -23.09 5.37
C ILE A 284 -32.87 -23.64 5.03
N GLU A 285 -33.85 -22.78 4.73
CA GLU A 285 -35.22 -23.19 4.41
C GLU A 285 -35.31 -23.92 3.07
N ARG A 286 -34.57 -23.45 2.06
CA ARG A 286 -34.60 -24.08 0.72
C ARG A 286 -33.75 -25.34 0.61
N HIS A 287 -32.67 -25.42 1.38
CA HIS A 287 -31.69 -26.50 1.27
C HIS A 287 -31.25 -27.03 2.64
N PRO A 288 -32.17 -27.54 3.47
CA PRO A 288 -31.91 -27.85 4.88
C PRO A 288 -30.78 -28.87 5.11
N ASP A 289 -30.60 -29.79 4.16
CA ASP A 289 -29.61 -30.87 4.21
C ASP A 289 -28.30 -30.55 3.48
N SER A 290 -28.14 -29.33 2.95
CA SER A 290 -26.91 -28.98 2.23
C SER A 290 -25.78 -28.59 3.20
N ALA A 291 -24.54 -28.89 2.80
CA ALA A 291 -23.37 -28.51 3.57
C ALA A 291 -23.24 -26.98 3.73
N ILE A 292 -23.72 -26.21 2.74
CA ILE A 292 -23.78 -24.74 2.82
C ILE A 292 -24.81 -24.26 3.84
N ALA A 293 -25.98 -24.92 3.94
CA ALA A 293 -26.97 -24.60 4.97
C ALA A 293 -26.43 -24.88 6.39
N ALA A 294 -25.64 -25.94 6.56
CA ALA A 294 -24.95 -26.20 7.83
C ALA A 294 -23.97 -25.06 8.19
N LEU A 295 -23.18 -24.57 7.22
CA LEU A 295 -22.32 -23.40 7.42
C LEU A 295 -23.15 -22.14 7.73
N ALA A 296 -24.29 -21.92 7.05
CA ALA A 296 -25.19 -20.80 7.33
C ALA A 296 -25.72 -20.83 8.77
N LYS A 297 -26.14 -22.00 9.27
CA LYS A 297 -26.54 -22.21 10.68
C LYS A 297 -25.41 -21.82 11.64
N GLU A 298 -24.19 -22.28 11.36
CA GLU A 298 -23.01 -21.92 12.16
C GLU A 298 -22.78 -20.41 12.17
N ARG A 299 -22.86 -19.75 11.00
CA ARG A 299 -22.70 -18.29 10.87
C ARG A 299 -23.74 -17.51 11.67
N MET A 300 -24.96 -18.04 11.81
CA MET A 300 -26.03 -17.49 12.64
C MET A 300 -25.84 -17.76 14.14
N GLY A 301 -24.89 -18.61 14.53
CA GLY A 301 -24.71 -19.05 15.92
C GLY A 301 -25.65 -20.18 16.35
N ILE A 302 -26.31 -20.83 15.39
CA ILE A 302 -27.16 -22.01 15.61
C ILE A 302 -26.23 -23.24 15.48
N ARG A 303 -25.66 -23.71 16.60
CA ARG A 303 -24.99 -25.02 16.62
C ARG A 303 -26.06 -26.11 16.65
N GLU A 304 -26.04 -27.04 15.69
CA GLU A 304 -26.85 -28.25 15.77
C GLU A 304 -26.45 -29.06 17.01
N SER A 305 -27.41 -29.23 17.93
CA SER A 305 -27.27 -30.14 19.05
C SER A 305 -27.35 -31.57 18.53
N ALA A 306 -26.21 -32.19 18.25
CA ALA A 306 -26.15 -33.64 18.19
C ALA A 306 -26.42 -34.20 19.60
N SER A 307 -27.55 -34.90 19.72
CA SER A 307 -27.95 -35.85 20.78
C SER A 307 -27.84 -35.39 22.24
N ALA A 308 -29.01 -35.29 22.89
CA ALA A 308 -29.12 -35.17 24.34
C ALA A 308 -28.52 -36.39 25.05
N THR A 309 -27.41 -36.20 25.77
CA THR A 309 -27.12 -36.99 26.98
C THR A 309 -26.33 -36.15 27.98
N GLU A 310 -26.98 -35.92 29.12
CA GLU A 310 -26.53 -35.42 30.43
C GLU A 310 -25.84 -34.05 30.59
N PRO A 311 -26.25 -33.26 31.62
CA PRO A 311 -25.68 -31.96 31.91
C PRO A 311 -24.31 -32.11 32.59
N ILE A 312 -23.25 -31.60 31.94
CA ILE A 312 -21.92 -31.42 32.52
C ILE A 312 -21.76 -29.94 32.92
N PRO A 313 -21.19 -29.64 34.10
CA PRO A 313 -21.41 -28.37 34.82
C PRO A 313 -20.67 -27.19 34.19
N ALA A 314 -21.13 -26.00 34.55
CA ALA A 314 -20.59 -24.71 34.17
C ALA A 314 -19.04 -24.69 34.20
N LYS A 315 -18.43 -24.64 33.01
CA LYS A 315 -17.01 -24.28 32.88
C LYS A 315 -16.88 -22.78 33.11
N VAL A 316 -16.37 -22.44 34.28
CA VAL A 316 -15.72 -21.15 34.57
C VAL A 316 -14.71 -20.88 33.46
N SER A 317 -14.86 -19.75 32.76
CA SER A 317 -13.94 -19.35 31.71
C SER A 317 -12.59 -19.00 32.33
N LYS A 318 -11.61 -19.90 32.24
CA LYS A 318 -10.21 -19.53 32.37
C LYS A 318 -9.92 -18.46 31.31
N GLY A 319 -9.71 -17.21 31.73
CA GLY A 319 -9.38 -16.11 30.85
C GLY A 319 -8.04 -16.33 30.10
N ASP A 320 -7.56 -15.31 29.40
CA ASP A 320 -6.35 -15.39 28.59
C ASP A 320 -5.09 -15.21 29.47
N GLU A 321 -4.58 -16.33 30.00
CA GLU A 321 -3.40 -16.37 30.89
C GLU A 321 -2.15 -15.76 30.24
N LYS A 322 -1.97 -15.90 28.91
CA LYS A 322 -0.83 -15.31 28.19
C LYS A 322 -0.92 -13.79 28.16
N LYS A 323 -2.13 -13.27 27.93
CA LYS A 323 -2.39 -11.83 27.95
C LYS A 323 -2.26 -11.24 29.34
N ALA A 324 -2.72 -11.94 30.38
CA ALA A 324 -2.51 -11.53 31.77
C ALA A 324 -1.02 -11.47 32.13
N ALA A 325 -0.23 -12.48 31.77
CA ALA A 325 1.22 -12.48 32.00
C ALA A 325 1.95 -11.32 31.28
N ALA A 326 1.54 -10.98 30.06
CA ALA A 326 2.11 -9.86 29.32
C ALA A 326 1.79 -8.49 29.97
N TYR A 327 0.55 -8.30 30.44
CA TYR A 327 0.17 -7.08 31.16
C TYR A 327 0.88 -6.96 32.51
N LEU A 328 1.06 -8.06 33.24
CA LEU A 328 1.79 -8.06 34.51
C LEU A 328 3.25 -7.63 34.32
N ARG A 329 3.93 -8.18 33.31
CA ARG A 329 5.33 -7.83 33.02
C ARG A 329 5.49 -6.34 32.71
N LEU A 330 4.58 -5.78 31.92
CA LEU A 330 4.58 -4.36 31.62
C LEU A 330 4.25 -3.51 32.85
N ALA A 331 3.30 -3.95 33.68
CA ALA A 331 2.97 -3.27 34.93
C ALA A 331 4.17 -3.22 35.90
N GLN A 332 4.93 -4.31 36.04
CA GLN A 332 6.14 -4.36 36.86
C GLN A 332 7.21 -3.37 36.37
N GLN A 333 7.45 -3.29 35.05
CA GLN A 333 8.35 -2.29 34.47
C GLN A 333 7.88 -0.85 34.74
N LEU A 334 6.57 -0.61 34.68
CA LEU A 334 6.00 0.70 34.96
C LEU A 334 6.07 1.08 36.46
N LEU A 335 6.03 0.09 37.36
CA LEU A 335 6.27 0.31 38.79
C LEU A 335 7.72 0.72 39.07
N GLU A 336 8.69 0.06 38.44
CA GLU A 336 10.11 0.44 38.53
C GLU A 336 10.36 1.89 38.06
N LEU A 337 9.61 2.32 37.04
CA LEU A 337 9.67 3.68 36.49
C LEU A 337 8.77 4.68 37.23
N GLN A 338 8.13 4.30 38.35
CA GLN A 338 7.19 5.13 39.12
C GLN A 338 6.08 5.75 38.26
N SER A 339 5.65 5.05 37.21
CA SER A 339 4.65 5.55 36.28
C SER A 339 3.23 5.37 36.84
N PRO A 340 2.36 6.39 36.77
CA PRO A 340 0.97 6.28 37.23
C PRO A 340 0.13 5.30 36.39
N LYS A 341 0.64 4.85 35.23
CA LYS A 341 0.00 3.84 34.37
C LYS A 341 0.17 2.41 34.89
N ALA A 342 1.00 2.19 35.91
CA ALA A 342 1.21 0.85 36.47
C ALA A 342 -0.09 0.24 36.99
N SER A 343 -0.89 1.00 37.74
CA SER A 343 -2.17 0.54 38.30
C SER A 343 -3.19 0.15 37.23
N GLU A 344 -3.21 0.86 36.10
CA GLU A 344 -4.06 0.54 34.94
C GLU A 344 -3.71 -0.83 34.36
N TYR A 345 -2.42 -1.13 34.19
CA TYR A 345 -1.98 -2.40 33.65
C TYR A 345 -2.13 -3.56 34.64
N LEU A 346 -2.01 -3.31 35.96
CA LEU A 346 -2.35 -4.30 36.97
C LEU A 346 -3.84 -4.67 36.92
N GLN A 347 -4.74 -3.70 36.73
CA GLN A 347 -6.17 -3.98 36.57
C GLN A 347 -6.44 -4.78 35.29
N LYS A 348 -5.82 -4.40 34.16
CA LYS A 348 -5.92 -5.15 32.89
C LYS A 348 -5.42 -6.60 33.01
N THR A 349 -4.43 -6.87 33.85
CA THR A 349 -3.97 -8.24 34.16
C THR A 349 -5.09 -9.05 34.83
N ILE A 350 -5.76 -8.48 35.83
CA ILE A 350 -6.84 -9.14 36.56
C ILE A 350 -8.02 -9.41 35.62
N ASP A 351 -8.40 -8.43 34.81
CA ASP A 351 -9.54 -8.54 33.90
C ASP A 351 -9.29 -9.57 32.78
N ALA A 352 -8.03 -9.72 32.35
CA ALA A 352 -7.65 -10.65 31.28
C ALA A 352 -7.76 -12.13 31.71
N ALA A 353 -7.39 -12.46 32.95
CA ALA A 353 -7.53 -13.81 33.50
C ALA A 353 -7.69 -13.77 35.03
N PRO A 354 -8.93 -13.61 35.54
CA PRO A 354 -9.18 -13.33 36.97
C PRO A 354 -8.72 -14.41 37.96
N GLU A 355 -8.57 -15.65 37.51
CA GLU A 355 -8.12 -16.80 38.31
C GLU A 355 -6.67 -17.22 38.01
N SER A 356 -5.92 -16.39 37.29
CA SER A 356 -4.51 -16.67 36.98
C SER A 356 -3.57 -16.25 38.10
N GLU A 357 -2.42 -16.91 38.19
CA GLU A 357 -1.32 -16.51 39.08
C GLU A 357 -0.89 -15.05 38.84
N ALA A 358 -0.93 -14.61 37.57
CA ALA A 358 -0.63 -13.23 37.21
C ALA A 358 -1.66 -12.23 37.78
N ALA A 359 -2.95 -12.60 37.86
CA ALA A 359 -3.98 -11.78 38.48
C ALA A 359 -3.81 -11.71 40.00
N ASP A 360 -3.41 -12.82 40.65
CA ASP A 360 -3.11 -12.83 42.07
C ASP A 360 -1.89 -11.97 42.43
N GLU A 361 -0.86 -11.98 41.59
CA GLU A 361 0.29 -11.09 41.74
C GLU A 361 -0.10 -9.62 41.51
N ALA A 362 -0.92 -9.35 40.48
CA ALA A 362 -1.41 -7.99 40.23
C ALA A 362 -2.25 -7.43 41.39
N ARG A 363 -3.09 -8.26 42.02
CA ARG A 363 -3.86 -7.89 43.23
C ARG A 363 -2.96 -7.56 44.42
N LYS A 364 -1.80 -8.20 44.55
CA LYS A 364 -0.83 -7.90 45.60
C LYS A 364 -0.13 -6.57 45.35
N LEU A 365 0.19 -6.26 44.09
CA LEU A 365 0.86 -5.02 43.69
C LEU A 365 -0.06 -3.79 43.67
N LEU A 366 -1.38 -3.99 43.66
CA LEU A 366 -2.40 -2.92 43.79
C LEU A 366 -2.71 -2.54 45.25
N LYS A 367 -2.28 -3.35 46.23
CA LYS A 367 -2.40 -3.06 47.66
C LYS A 367 -1.17 -2.27 48.13
#